data_AF-A0A929XU86-F1
#
_entry.id   AF-A0A929XU86-F1
#
_cell.length_a   1.000
_cell.length_b   1.000
_cell.length_c   1.000
_cell.angle_alpha   90.00
_cell.angle_beta   90.00
_cell.angle_gamma   90.00
#
_symmetry.space_group_name_H-M   'P 1'
#
loop_
_entity.id
_entity.type
_entity.pdbx_description
1 polymer ?
#
loop_
_entity_poly.entity_id
_entity_poly.type
_entity_poly.pdbx_seq_one_letter_code
_entity_poly.pdbx_strand_id
1 'polypeptide(L)'
;MGRGKDAKAYLALLSEIEANKERDLAFCFRFEEEINRILPHKQVAEFLSLTRMLHGTPGKNVLPRQANLVRVLGIAEALEQEEATGFLPFFHDTETLDQLMDKYQKVNLLLRRIEFGISTQETMAEIRKERISPYAVAAVLYNYISLLGHRETILLTLASGEMEEGDYVRAYGFLSVIRNPSAEARKLREELSVSLCGAGSKREQGRG
;
A
#
# COMPACT_ATOMS: atom_id res chain seq x y z
N MET A 1 16.69 34.10 15.69
CA MET A 1 15.69 33.94 16.76
C MET A 1 14.75 32.75 16.47
N GLY A 2 15.25 31.50 16.45
CA GLY A 2 14.45 30.30 16.08
C GLY A 2 14.29 29.26 17.20
N ARG A 3 15.39 28.92 17.89
CA ARG A 3 15.46 27.77 18.81
C ARG A 3 14.48 27.78 20.00
N GLY A 4 14.08 28.96 20.49
CA GLY A 4 13.18 29.08 21.65
C GLY A 4 11.69 28.86 21.34
N LYS A 5 11.27 29.05 20.08
CA LYS A 5 9.88 28.78 19.66
C LYS A 5 9.68 27.28 19.42
N ASP A 6 10.67 26.65 18.81
CA ASP A 6 10.66 25.20 18.52
C ASP A 6 10.66 24.37 19.81
N ALA A 7 11.43 24.79 20.82
CA ALA A 7 11.45 24.12 22.13
C ALA A 7 10.10 24.22 22.87
N LYS A 8 9.42 25.38 22.82
CA LYS A 8 8.09 25.55 23.44
C LYS A 8 7.02 24.72 22.73
N ALA A 9 7.05 24.70 21.39
CA ALA A 9 6.14 23.87 20.60
C ALA A 9 6.36 22.37 20.88
N TYR A 10 7.61 21.94 20.98
CA TYR A 10 7.96 20.57 21.32
C TYR A 10 7.51 20.17 22.73
N LEU A 11 7.72 21.03 23.73
CA LEU A 11 7.24 20.77 25.09
C LEU A 11 5.71 20.70 25.16
N ALA A 12 5.00 21.59 24.45
CA ALA A 12 3.54 21.55 24.37
C ALA A 12 3.05 20.23 23.74
N LEU A 13 3.73 19.75 22.69
CA LEU A 13 3.45 18.46 22.06
C LEU A 13 3.64 17.30 23.05
N LEU A 14 4.76 17.29 23.81
CA LEU A 14 5.01 16.25 24.81
C LEU A 14 3.96 16.25 25.93
N SER A 15 3.58 17.43 26.42
CA SER A 15 2.51 17.55 27.42
C SER A 15 1.16 17.08 26.89
N GLU A 16 0.85 17.35 25.62
CA GLU A 16 -0.36 16.83 24.97
C GLU A 16 -0.33 15.30 24.84
N ILE A 17 0.81 14.71 24.46
CA ILE A 17 0.99 13.26 24.39
C ILE A 17 0.76 12.63 25.77
N GLU A 18 1.42 13.15 26.80
CA GLU A 18 1.33 12.61 28.15
C GLU A 18 -0.10 12.71 28.70
N ALA A 19 -0.78 13.84 28.49
CA ALA A 19 -2.15 14.05 28.95
C ALA A 19 -3.17 13.10 28.29
N ASN A 20 -2.89 12.58 27.10
CA ASN A 20 -3.81 11.72 26.34
C ASN A 20 -3.37 10.24 26.29
N LYS A 21 -2.20 9.91 26.83
CA LYS A 21 -1.55 8.61 26.70
C LYS A 21 -2.46 7.41 26.96
N GLU A 22 -3.13 7.36 28.11
CA GLU A 22 -3.95 6.20 28.50
C GLU A 22 -5.15 6.01 27.56
N ARG A 23 -5.78 7.11 27.13
CA ARG A 23 -6.88 7.07 26.16
C ARG A 23 -6.39 6.52 24.82
N ASP A 24 -5.25 7.02 24.34
CA ASP A 24 -4.69 6.65 23.05
C ASP A 24 -4.21 5.19 23.05
N LEU A 25 -3.59 4.73 24.14
CA LEU A 25 -3.20 3.32 24.32
C LEU A 25 -4.42 2.39 24.35
N ALA A 26 -5.47 2.74 25.11
CA ALA A 26 -6.70 1.95 25.16
C ALA A 26 -7.42 1.90 23.82
N PHE A 27 -7.36 2.99 23.03
CA PHE A 27 -7.86 3.00 21.66
C PHE A 27 -7.08 2.05 20.77
N CYS A 28 -5.74 2.13 20.78
CA CYS A 28 -4.88 1.27 19.98
C CYS A 28 -5.13 -0.20 20.32
N PHE A 29 -5.14 -0.56 21.60
CA PHE A 29 -5.41 -1.92 22.04
C PHE A 29 -6.73 -2.48 21.49
N ARG A 30 -7.84 -1.75 21.64
CA ARG A 30 -9.15 -2.18 21.10
C ARG A 30 -9.14 -2.29 19.58
N PHE A 31 -8.44 -1.39 18.90
CA PHE A 31 -8.33 -1.41 17.45
C PHE A 31 -7.55 -2.65 16.96
N GLU A 32 -6.45 -2.98 17.63
CA GLU A 32 -5.65 -4.17 17.33
C GLU A 32 -6.42 -5.46 17.60
N GLU A 33 -7.16 -5.54 18.71
CA GLU A 33 -8.08 -6.66 19.00
C GLU A 33 -9.12 -6.84 17.89
N GLU A 34 -9.71 -5.74 17.41
CA GLU A 34 -10.73 -5.78 16.37
C GLU A 34 -10.15 -6.22 15.01
N ILE A 35 -8.95 -5.75 14.64
CA ILE A 35 -8.24 -6.26 13.46
C ILE A 35 -8.00 -7.76 13.57
N ASN A 36 -7.48 -8.22 14.71
CA ASN A 36 -7.19 -9.62 14.95
C ASN A 36 -8.45 -10.50 14.91
N ARG A 37 -9.63 -9.92 15.17
CA ARG A 37 -10.92 -10.58 14.97
C ARG A 37 -11.30 -10.68 13.48
N ILE A 38 -11.03 -9.65 12.68
CA ILE A 38 -11.44 -9.58 11.27
C ILE A 38 -10.54 -10.41 10.34
N LEU A 39 -9.22 -10.35 10.53
CA LEU A 39 -8.24 -10.93 9.60
C LEU A 39 -8.42 -12.44 9.35
N PRO A 40 -8.71 -13.30 10.34
CA PRO A 40 -8.94 -14.72 10.10
C PRO A 40 -10.13 -14.99 9.17
N HIS A 41 -11.14 -14.12 9.19
CA HIS A 41 -12.36 -14.28 8.40
C HIS A 41 -12.26 -13.70 6.98
N LYS A 42 -11.13 -13.05 6.64
CA LYS A 42 -10.85 -12.52 5.29
C LYS A 42 -11.90 -11.51 4.78
N GLN A 43 -12.58 -10.82 5.70
CA GLN A 43 -13.68 -9.93 5.37
C GLN A 43 -13.19 -8.50 5.06
N VAL A 44 -13.03 -8.20 3.75
CA VAL A 44 -12.57 -6.88 3.29
C VAL A 44 -13.52 -5.76 3.73
N ALA A 45 -14.83 -5.94 3.58
CA ALA A 45 -15.82 -4.92 3.94
C ALA A 45 -15.78 -4.55 5.44
N GLU A 46 -15.62 -5.54 6.33
CA GLU A 46 -15.47 -5.30 7.77
C GLU A 46 -14.16 -4.56 8.07
N PHE A 47 -13.06 -4.97 7.44
CA PHE A 47 -11.76 -4.30 7.57
C PHE A 47 -11.85 -2.83 7.16
N LEU A 48 -12.45 -2.54 6.00
CA LEU A 48 -12.64 -1.17 5.51
C LEU A 48 -13.57 -0.33 6.40
N SER A 49 -14.59 -0.95 7.00
CA SER A 49 -15.46 -0.27 7.97
C SER A 49 -14.68 0.16 9.21
N LEU A 50 -13.83 -0.73 9.73
CA LEU A 50 -12.96 -0.46 10.88
C LEU A 50 -11.98 0.69 10.60
N THR A 51 -11.35 0.73 9.42
CA THR A 51 -10.41 1.79 9.07
C THR A 51 -11.08 3.15 8.84
N ARG A 52 -12.34 3.20 8.41
CA ARG A 52 -13.11 4.46 8.36
C ARG A 52 -13.33 5.08 9.74
N MET A 53 -13.43 4.26 10.79
CA MET A 53 -13.51 4.77 12.17
C MET A 53 -12.24 5.52 12.59
N LEU A 54 -11.06 5.16 12.05
CA LEU A 54 -9.81 5.89 12.30
C LEU A 54 -9.89 7.34 11.80
N HIS A 55 -10.54 7.60 10.65
CA HIS A 55 -10.71 8.95 10.12
C HIS A 55 -11.68 9.81 10.93
N GLY A 56 -12.64 9.19 11.63
CA GLY A 56 -13.66 9.85 12.44
C GLY A 56 -13.31 10.04 13.92
N THR A 57 -12.20 9.47 14.40
CA THR A 57 -11.87 9.48 15.83
C THR A 57 -11.38 10.87 16.29
N PRO A 58 -11.92 11.43 17.40
CA PRO A 58 -11.42 12.68 17.98
C PRO A 58 -9.97 12.51 18.45
N GLY A 59 -9.04 13.19 17.78
CA GLY A 59 -7.61 13.00 18.00
C GLY A 59 -6.85 12.77 16.70
N LYS A 60 -7.01 13.67 15.71
CA LYS A 60 -6.25 13.65 14.44
C LYS A 60 -4.72 13.54 14.64
N ASN A 61 -4.24 13.83 15.84
CA ASN A 61 -2.84 13.73 16.26
C ASN A 61 -2.40 12.32 16.71
N VAL A 62 -3.29 11.35 16.89
CA VAL A 62 -2.94 9.97 17.30
C VAL A 62 -2.40 9.16 16.12
N LEU A 63 -3.01 9.32 14.94
CA LEU A 63 -2.66 8.57 13.73
C LEU A 63 -1.18 8.74 13.31
N PRO A 64 -0.61 9.96 13.28
CA PRO A 64 0.81 10.14 12.93
C PRO A 64 1.78 9.55 13.97
N ARG A 65 1.30 9.27 15.19
CA ARG A 65 2.14 8.79 16.32
C ARG A 65 2.24 7.27 16.39
N GLN A 66 1.45 6.54 15.59
CA GLN A 66 1.43 5.08 15.59
C GLN A 66 1.63 4.53 14.19
N ALA A 67 2.86 4.06 13.91
CA ALA A 67 3.26 3.60 12.58
C ALA A 67 2.33 2.50 12.02
N ASN A 68 1.88 1.58 12.87
CA ASN A 68 0.98 0.49 12.45
C ASN A 68 -0.39 1.01 12.00
N LEU A 69 -0.96 2.02 12.66
CA LEU A 69 -2.23 2.62 12.22
C LEU A 69 -2.09 3.28 10.85
N VAL A 70 -0.99 4.01 10.60
CA VAL A 70 -0.72 4.62 9.29
C VAL A 70 -0.53 3.55 8.21
N ARG A 71 0.12 2.43 8.52
CA ARG A 71 0.28 1.30 7.60
C ARG A 71 -1.07 0.68 7.27
N VAL A 72 -1.91 0.43 8.28
CA VAL A 72 -3.26 -0.12 8.10
C VAL A 72 -4.13 0.79 7.22
N LEU A 73 -4.06 2.11 7.38
CA LEU A 73 -4.75 3.04 6.50
C LEU A 73 -4.28 2.92 5.04
N GLY A 74 -2.97 2.82 4.81
CA GLY A 74 -2.44 2.58 3.47
C GLY A 74 -2.89 1.24 2.88
N ILE A 75 -2.97 0.18 3.71
CA ILE A 75 -3.49 -1.12 3.30
C ILE A 75 -4.96 -1.02 2.92
N ALA A 76 -5.79 -0.27 3.66
CA ALA A 76 -7.19 -0.05 3.32
C ALA A 76 -7.37 0.59 1.93
N GLU A 77 -6.55 1.59 1.58
CA GLU A 77 -6.57 2.18 0.24
C GLU A 77 -6.26 1.14 -0.85
N ALA A 78 -5.30 0.23 -0.61
CA ALA A 78 -4.99 -0.84 -1.56
C ALA A 78 -6.16 -1.81 -1.72
N LEU A 79 -6.81 -2.20 -0.62
CA LEU A 79 -7.88 -3.19 -0.62
C LEU A 79 -9.10 -2.76 -1.43
N GLU A 80 -9.48 -1.47 -1.33
CA GLU A 80 -10.57 -0.92 -2.14
C GLU A 80 -10.29 -1.07 -3.65
N GLN A 81 -9.03 -0.89 -4.05
CA GLN A 81 -8.63 -1.04 -5.45
C GLN A 81 -8.48 -2.51 -5.87
N GLU A 82 -7.94 -3.36 -5.00
CA GLU A 82 -7.79 -4.80 -5.25
C GLU A 82 -9.16 -5.45 -5.48
N GLU A 83 -10.15 -5.15 -4.64
CA GLU A 83 -11.52 -5.65 -4.78
C GLU A 83 -12.16 -5.17 -6.08
N ALA A 84 -12.01 -3.88 -6.41
CA ALA A 84 -12.56 -3.30 -7.64
C ALA A 84 -11.96 -3.87 -8.94
N THR A 85 -10.75 -4.44 -8.87
CA THR A 85 -9.99 -4.92 -10.03
C THR A 85 -9.73 -6.42 -10.03
N GLY A 86 -10.27 -7.15 -9.04
CA GLY A 86 -10.19 -8.60 -8.95
C GLY A 86 -8.82 -9.16 -8.51
N PHE A 87 -7.96 -8.33 -7.91
CA PHE A 87 -6.74 -8.83 -7.25
C PHE A 87 -7.08 -9.48 -5.91
N LEU A 88 -6.24 -10.42 -5.48
CA LEU A 88 -6.37 -10.98 -4.14
C LEU A 88 -6.10 -9.88 -3.10
N PRO A 89 -6.95 -9.77 -2.05
CA PRO A 89 -6.71 -8.85 -0.95
C PRO A 89 -5.31 -9.00 -0.36
N PHE A 90 -4.65 -7.89 -0.05
CA PHE A 90 -3.29 -7.91 0.49
C PHE A 90 -3.13 -8.80 1.72
N PHE A 91 -4.16 -8.86 2.57
CA PHE A 91 -4.18 -9.65 3.82
C PHE A 91 -4.75 -11.08 3.65
N HIS A 92 -4.94 -11.57 2.42
CA HIS A 92 -5.60 -12.87 2.17
C HIS A 92 -4.93 -14.05 2.89
N ASP A 93 -3.63 -13.99 3.14
CA ASP A 93 -2.78 -15.00 3.77
C ASP A 93 -2.35 -14.65 5.20
N THR A 94 -2.90 -13.59 5.80
CA THR A 94 -2.55 -13.16 7.17
C THR A 94 -3.74 -13.33 8.12
N GLU A 95 -3.50 -13.83 9.33
CA GLU A 95 -4.53 -14.08 10.35
C GLU A 95 -4.47 -13.08 11.51
N THR A 96 -3.33 -12.40 11.69
CA THR A 96 -3.12 -11.45 12.78
C THR A 96 -2.52 -10.14 12.27
N LEU A 97 -2.68 -9.07 13.06
CA LEU A 97 -2.09 -7.78 12.77
C LEU A 97 -0.56 -7.88 12.67
N ASP A 98 0.07 -8.67 13.53
CA ASP A 98 1.52 -8.89 13.49
C ASP A 98 1.95 -9.51 12.15
N GLN A 99 1.26 -10.55 11.69
CA GLN A 99 1.53 -11.15 10.37
C GLN A 99 1.30 -10.17 9.23
N LEU A 100 0.27 -9.31 9.33
CA LEU A 100 0.01 -8.26 8.35
C LEU A 100 1.12 -7.21 8.33
N MET A 101 1.62 -6.80 9.50
CA MET A 101 2.73 -5.85 9.61
C MET A 101 4.05 -6.45 9.13
N ASP A 102 4.29 -7.74 9.40
CA ASP A 102 5.44 -8.48 8.87
C ASP A 102 5.38 -8.58 7.35
N LYS A 103 4.21 -8.88 6.78
CA LYS A 103 4.01 -8.87 5.33
C LYS A 103 4.26 -7.49 4.73
N TYR A 104 3.71 -6.44 5.32
CA TYR A 104 3.97 -5.05 4.92
C TYR A 104 5.47 -4.74 4.92
N GLN A 105 6.17 -5.14 5.99
CA GLN A 105 7.61 -4.90 6.12
C GLN A 105 8.43 -5.72 5.13
N LYS A 106 8.02 -6.96 4.84
CA LYS A 106 8.61 -7.78 3.77
C LYS A 106 8.49 -7.08 2.42
N VAL A 107 7.32 -6.55 2.08
CA VAL A 107 7.14 -5.76 0.83
C VAL A 107 8.06 -4.54 0.83
N ASN A 108 8.13 -3.78 1.92
CA ASN A 108 9.02 -2.63 2.03
C ASN A 108 10.50 -3.01 1.76
N LEU A 109 10.97 -4.13 2.30
CA LEU A 109 12.34 -4.64 2.05
C LEU A 109 12.55 -5.08 0.60
N LEU A 110 11.57 -5.75 -0.01
CA LEU A 110 11.63 -6.12 -1.42
C LEU A 110 11.71 -4.87 -2.32
N LEU A 111 10.89 -3.86 -2.07
CA LEU A 111 10.94 -2.61 -2.83
C LEU A 111 12.27 -1.86 -2.62
N ARG A 112 12.84 -1.92 -1.41
CA ARG A 112 14.18 -1.35 -1.15
C ARG A 112 15.28 -2.04 -1.93
N ARG A 113 15.19 -3.37 -2.11
CA ARG A 113 16.11 -4.13 -2.97
C ARG A 113 16.03 -3.64 -4.41
N ILE A 114 14.82 -3.42 -4.94
CA ILE A 114 14.63 -2.85 -6.28
C ILE A 114 15.21 -1.43 -6.36
N GLU A 115 14.95 -0.57 -5.37
CA GLU A 115 15.46 0.80 -5.33
C GLU A 115 16.99 0.86 -5.47
N PHE A 116 17.70 -0.08 -4.86
CA PHE A 116 19.16 -0.17 -4.92
C PHE A 116 19.69 -1.13 -6.00
N GLY A 117 18.83 -1.71 -6.83
CA GLY A 117 19.23 -2.67 -7.87
C GLY A 117 19.81 -3.98 -7.33
N ILE A 118 19.48 -4.36 -6.10
CA ILE A 118 19.99 -5.57 -5.43
C ILE A 118 19.09 -6.76 -5.78
N SER A 119 19.59 -7.71 -6.56
CA SER A 119 18.87 -8.94 -6.94
C SER A 119 17.45 -8.67 -7.47
N THR A 120 17.30 -7.74 -8.41
CA THR A 120 15.99 -7.30 -8.90
C THR A 120 15.14 -8.47 -9.42
N GLN A 121 15.73 -9.38 -10.21
CA GLN A 121 15.01 -10.54 -10.77
C GLN A 121 14.46 -11.49 -9.70
N GLU A 122 15.27 -11.85 -8.71
CA GLU A 122 14.81 -12.65 -7.55
C GLU A 122 13.71 -11.94 -6.76
N THR A 123 13.86 -10.61 -6.59
CA THR A 123 12.89 -9.79 -5.88
C THR A 123 11.53 -9.76 -6.60
N MET A 124 11.55 -9.66 -7.93
CA MET A 124 10.34 -9.74 -8.75
C MET A 124 9.68 -11.12 -8.68
N ALA A 125 10.48 -12.19 -8.72
CA ALA A 125 9.97 -13.55 -8.56
C ALA A 125 9.29 -13.76 -7.18
N GLU A 126 9.89 -13.24 -6.10
CA GLU A 126 9.29 -13.28 -4.76
C GLU A 126 7.99 -12.46 -4.70
N ILE A 127 7.96 -11.26 -5.32
CA ILE A 127 6.74 -10.43 -5.40
C ILE A 127 5.58 -11.18 -6.08
N ARG A 128 5.86 -11.92 -7.16
CA ARG A 128 4.86 -12.76 -7.86
C ARG A 128 4.43 -13.95 -7.01
N LYS A 129 5.38 -14.65 -6.39
CA LYS A 129 5.14 -15.81 -5.52
C LYS A 129 4.23 -15.46 -4.35
N GLU A 130 4.47 -14.31 -3.72
CA GLU A 130 3.69 -13.77 -2.60
C GLU A 130 2.40 -13.07 -3.04
N ARG A 131 2.13 -13.05 -4.36
CA ARG A 131 0.94 -12.45 -4.98
C ARG A 131 0.70 -11.00 -4.55
N ILE A 132 1.77 -10.24 -4.35
CA ILE A 132 1.68 -8.83 -3.95
C ILE A 132 1.14 -8.04 -5.14
N SER A 133 0.01 -7.35 -4.98
CA SER A 133 -0.61 -6.59 -6.07
C SER A 133 0.11 -5.24 -6.33
N PRO A 134 -0.12 -4.61 -7.48
CA PRO A 134 0.31 -3.23 -7.73
C PRO A 134 -0.20 -2.23 -6.69
N TYR A 135 -1.41 -2.43 -6.17
CA TYR A 135 -2.02 -1.56 -5.16
C TYR A 135 -1.37 -1.73 -3.79
N ALA A 136 -1.02 -2.96 -3.41
CA ALA A 136 -0.24 -3.24 -2.21
C ALA A 136 1.16 -2.60 -2.27
N VAL A 137 1.82 -2.67 -3.44
CA VAL A 137 3.10 -1.95 -3.66
C VAL A 137 2.90 -0.44 -3.50
N ALA A 138 1.85 0.12 -4.08
CA ALA A 138 1.53 1.54 -3.97
C ALA A 138 1.26 1.95 -2.51
N ALA A 139 0.55 1.14 -1.74
CA ALA A 139 0.29 1.36 -0.32
C ALA A 139 1.57 1.48 0.48
N VAL A 140 2.62 0.72 0.14
CA VAL A 140 3.93 0.81 0.80
C VAL A 140 4.77 1.98 0.29
N LEU A 141 4.81 2.21 -1.04
CA LEU A 141 5.60 3.28 -1.65
C LEU A 141 5.10 4.68 -1.25
N TYR A 142 3.79 4.85 -1.21
CA TYR A 142 3.16 6.15 -1.01
C TYR A 142 2.60 6.34 0.39
N ASN A 143 2.84 5.40 1.32
CA ASN A 143 2.52 5.60 2.72
C ASN A 143 3.20 6.87 3.25
N TYR A 144 2.52 7.61 4.12
CA TYR A 144 3.04 8.85 4.71
C TYR A 144 4.38 8.65 5.45
N ILE A 145 4.58 7.48 6.08
CA ILE A 145 5.84 7.14 6.78
C ILE A 145 6.87 6.42 5.89
N SER A 146 6.61 6.31 4.58
CA SER A 146 7.52 5.62 3.66
C SER A 146 8.77 6.43 3.36
N LEU A 147 9.93 5.80 3.52
CA LEU A 147 11.25 6.34 3.20
C LEU A 147 11.80 5.82 1.85
N LEU A 148 10.95 5.21 1.02
CA LEU A 148 11.35 4.75 -0.32
C LEU A 148 11.35 5.94 -1.29
N GLY A 149 12.52 6.17 -1.89
CA GLY A 149 12.73 7.11 -2.98
C GLY A 149 12.48 6.44 -4.34
N HIS A 150 12.81 7.15 -5.42
CA HIS A 150 12.75 6.65 -6.80
C HIS A 150 11.49 5.85 -7.15
N ARG A 151 10.32 6.29 -6.62
CA ARG A 151 9.07 5.50 -6.62
C ARG A 151 8.61 5.13 -8.03
N GLU A 152 8.75 6.05 -8.98
CA GLU A 152 8.44 5.79 -10.39
C GLU A 152 9.38 4.74 -10.98
N THR A 153 10.69 4.83 -10.71
CA THR A 153 11.68 3.83 -11.17
C THR A 153 11.38 2.43 -10.64
N ILE A 154 10.98 2.31 -9.36
CA ILE A 154 10.57 1.03 -8.77
C ILE A 154 9.37 0.45 -9.53
N LEU A 155 8.33 1.25 -9.76
CA LEU A 155 7.11 0.82 -10.46
C LEU A 155 7.37 0.49 -11.93
N LEU A 156 8.24 1.24 -12.62
CA LEU A 156 8.65 0.94 -13.99
C LEU A 156 9.43 -0.37 -14.05
N THR A 157 10.34 -0.60 -13.11
CA THR A 157 11.10 -1.85 -13.04
C THR A 157 10.18 -3.05 -12.86
N LEU A 158 9.20 -2.93 -11.96
CA LEU A 158 8.17 -3.96 -11.76
C LEU A 158 7.32 -4.16 -13.02
N ALA A 159 6.85 -3.07 -13.64
CA ALA A 159 6.06 -3.15 -14.86
C ALA A 159 6.83 -3.85 -16.00
N SER A 160 8.09 -3.48 -16.23
CA SER A 160 8.96 -4.13 -17.21
C SER A 160 9.13 -5.62 -16.92
N GLY A 161 9.37 -5.99 -15.66
CA GLY A 161 9.50 -7.38 -15.25
C GLY A 161 8.22 -8.21 -15.41
N GLU A 162 7.03 -7.61 -15.34
CA GLU A 162 5.78 -8.32 -15.65
C GLU A 162 5.55 -8.40 -17.17
N MET A 163 5.95 -7.38 -17.95
CA MET A 163 5.89 -7.43 -19.41
C MET A 163 6.80 -8.52 -19.99
N GLU A 164 8.00 -8.71 -19.42
CA GLU A 164 8.93 -9.77 -19.80
C GLU A 164 8.33 -11.18 -19.60
N GLU A 165 7.49 -11.35 -18.59
CA GLU A 165 6.76 -12.61 -18.31
C GLU A 165 5.44 -12.71 -19.09
N GLY A 166 5.04 -11.65 -19.80
CA GLY A 166 3.78 -11.58 -20.53
C GLY A 166 2.54 -11.25 -19.70
N ASP A 167 2.68 -10.86 -18.42
CA ASP A 167 1.57 -10.39 -17.58
C ASP A 167 1.33 -8.88 -17.77
N TYR A 168 0.73 -8.55 -18.92
CA TYR A 168 0.44 -7.17 -19.29
C TYR A 168 -0.63 -6.50 -18.41
N VAL A 169 -1.51 -7.28 -17.76
CA VAL A 169 -2.53 -6.74 -16.85
C VAL A 169 -1.86 -6.22 -15.59
N ARG A 170 -0.96 -7.02 -15.00
CA ARG A 170 -0.21 -6.64 -13.81
C ARG A 170 0.80 -5.53 -14.10
N ALA A 171 1.44 -5.55 -15.28
CA ALA A 171 2.27 -4.45 -15.76
C ALA A 171 1.50 -3.13 -15.85
N TYR A 172 0.31 -3.16 -16.46
CA TYR A 172 -0.58 -1.99 -16.53
C TYR A 172 -0.98 -1.51 -15.14
N GLY A 173 -1.25 -2.43 -14.21
CA GLY A 173 -1.54 -2.09 -12.81
C GLY A 173 -0.40 -1.30 -12.14
N PHE A 174 0.85 -1.72 -12.31
CA PHE A 174 2.02 -0.99 -11.77
C PHE A 174 2.18 0.40 -12.36
N LEU A 175 1.92 0.57 -13.66
CA LEU A 175 1.95 1.89 -14.30
C LEU A 175 0.79 2.78 -13.87
N SER A 176 -0.37 2.19 -13.59
CA SER A 176 -1.59 2.92 -13.21
C SER A 176 -1.50 3.53 -11.82
N VAL A 177 -0.71 2.94 -10.92
CA VAL A 177 -0.54 3.45 -9.55
C VAL A 177 0.54 4.54 -9.41
N ILE A 178 1.23 4.90 -10.51
CA ILE A 178 2.19 6.01 -10.52
C ILE A 178 1.43 7.34 -10.36
N ARG A 179 1.57 8.01 -9.21
CA ARG A 179 0.84 9.26 -8.89
C ARG A 179 1.16 10.43 -9.83
N ASN A 180 2.42 10.59 -10.21
CA ASN A 180 2.90 11.66 -11.09
C ASN A 180 3.79 11.08 -12.20
N PRO A 181 3.19 10.45 -13.22
CA PRO A 181 3.95 9.71 -14.23
C PRO A 181 4.69 10.65 -15.19
N SER A 182 5.93 10.30 -15.50
CA SER A 182 6.71 10.87 -16.59
C SER A 182 5.99 10.69 -17.94
N ALA A 183 6.46 11.40 -18.96
CA ALA A 183 5.93 11.26 -20.31
C ALA A 183 6.08 9.82 -20.84
N GLU A 184 7.20 9.17 -20.50
CA GLU A 184 7.47 7.78 -20.87
C GLU A 184 6.50 6.82 -20.18
N ALA A 185 6.33 6.92 -18.86
CA ALA A 185 5.39 6.10 -18.11
C ALA A 185 3.94 6.29 -18.60
N ARG A 186 3.55 7.52 -18.93
CA ARG A 186 2.22 7.81 -19.53
C ARG A 186 2.04 7.12 -20.87
N LYS A 187 3.01 7.27 -21.76
CA LYS A 187 2.99 6.65 -23.09
C LYS A 187 2.87 5.13 -22.99
N LEU A 188 3.70 4.49 -22.15
CA LEU A 188 3.67 3.04 -21.96
C LEU A 188 2.33 2.56 -21.39
N ARG A 189 1.75 3.30 -20.44
CA ARG A 189 0.43 3.00 -19.89
C ARG A 189 -0.66 3.08 -20.95
N GLU A 190 -0.63 4.10 -21.81
CA GLU A 190 -1.59 4.27 -22.91
C GLU A 190 -1.49 3.13 -23.94
N GLU A 191 -0.27 2.76 -24.34
CA GLU A 191 -0.03 1.65 -25.26
C GLU A 191 -0.57 0.33 -24.72
N LEU A 192 -0.33 0.03 -23.44
CA LEU A 192 -0.88 -1.16 -22.78
C LEU A 192 -2.39 -1.12 -22.66
N SER A 193 -2.98 0.02 -22.33
CA SER A 193 -4.44 0.18 -22.27
C SER A 193 -5.08 -0.14 -23.61
N VAL A 194 -4.53 0.36 -24.71
CA VAL A 194 -5.04 0.10 -26.07
C VAL A 194 -4.93 -1.39 -26.42
N SER A 195 -3.80 -2.02 -26.09
CA SER A 195 -3.59 -3.45 -26.35
C SER A 195 -4.59 -4.32 -25.58
N LEU A 196 -4.80 -4.02 -24.30
CA LEU A 196 -5.72 -4.78 -23.43
C LEU A 196 -7.19 -4.61 -23.87
N CYS A 197 -7.62 -3.39 -24.21
CA CYS A 197 -8.97 -3.15 -24.72
C CYS A 197 -9.19 -3.71 -26.13
N GLY A 198 -8.19 -3.60 -27.02
CA GLY A 198 -8.25 -4.08 -28.40
C GLY A 198 -8.25 -5.60 -28.54
N ALA A 199 -7.62 -6.31 -27.59
CA ALA A 199 -7.67 -7.79 -27.52
C ALA A 199 -9.08 -8.31 -27.16
N GLY A 200 -9.87 -7.53 -26.40
CA GLY A 200 -11.26 -7.83 -26.09
C GLY A 200 -12.17 -7.83 -27.32
N SER A 201 -12.07 -6.80 -28.17
CA SER A 201 -12.91 -6.70 -29.39
C SER A 201 -12.63 -7.78 -30.43
N LYS A 202 -11.40 -8.31 -30.52
CA LYS A 202 -11.08 -9.38 -31.50
C LYS A 202 -11.61 -10.75 -31.09
N ARG A 203 -11.86 -11.01 -29.80
CA ARG A 203 -12.42 -12.29 -29.33
C ARG A 203 -13.94 -12.40 -29.56
N GLU A 204 -14.65 -11.29 -29.65
CA GLU A 204 -16.10 -11.28 -29.94
C GLU A 204 -16.42 -11.39 -31.44
N GLN A 205 -15.50 -11.00 -32.33
CA GLN A 205 -15.71 -11.09 -33.78
C GLN A 205 -15.36 -12.46 -34.40
N GLY A 206 -14.82 -13.40 -33.60
CA GLY A 206 -14.48 -14.76 -34.04
C GLY A 206 -15.55 -15.82 -33.73
N ARG A 207 -16.70 -15.41 -33.20
CA ARG A 207 -17.87 -16.28 -32.92
C ARG A 207 -19.12 -15.68 -33.58
N GLY A 208 -19.12 -15.65 -34.90
CA GLY A 208 -20.28 -15.31 -35.74
C GLY A 208 -20.29 -16.20 -36.95
#